data_AF-A0A060BY63-F1
#
_entry.id   AF-A0A060BY63-F1
#
_cell.length_a   1.000
_cell.length_b   1.000
_cell.length_c   1.000
_cell.angle_alpha   90.00
_cell.angle_beta   90.00
_cell.angle_gamma   90.00
#
_symmetry.space_group_name_H-M   'P 1'
#
loop_
_entity.id
_entity.type
_entity.pdbx_description
1 polymer ?
#
loop_
_entity_poly.entity_id
_entity_poly.type
_entity_poly.pdbx_seq_one_letter_code
_entity_poly.pdbx_strand_id
1 'polypeptide(L)'
;YYAQGCHLWKDRTEELAFEGDRIAEAVSAAQRADAVILCLGLDETLEGEQGDQSNTFNSGDKSNLELPGLQQRLMEKVAETGKPVILVLLSGSALAVKWAQEHVPAIIQAWYPGAEGGRAIASLIFGDYSPSGRLPLTFYNSTDDLPDFEDYSMDGRTYR
;
A
#
# COMPACT_ATOMS: atom_id res chain seq x y z
N TYR A 1 -8.35 -9.27 16.05
CA TYR A 1 -6.92 -9.26 16.39
C TYR A 1 -6.27 -8.08 15.69
N TYR A 2 -5.23 -7.48 16.28
CA TYR A 2 -4.43 -6.42 15.66
C TYR A 2 -2.97 -6.88 15.68
N ALA A 3 -2.23 -6.53 14.63
CA ALA A 3 -0.78 -6.67 14.56
C ALA A 3 -0.23 -5.46 13.79
N GLN A 4 0.90 -4.92 14.22
CA GLN A 4 1.51 -3.76 13.59
C GLN A 4 2.02 -4.05 12.17
N GLY A 5 2.43 -5.29 11.88
CA GLY A 5 2.86 -5.68 10.55
C GLY A 5 4.35 -5.46 10.31
N CYS A 6 4.74 -4.37 9.65
CA CYS A 6 6.14 -4.03 9.39
C CYS A 6 6.34 -2.52 9.39
N HIS A 7 7.60 -2.08 9.43
CA HIS A 7 7.91 -0.68 9.23
C HIS A 7 7.75 -0.33 7.75
N LEU A 8 7.35 0.91 7.46
CA LEU A 8 7.08 1.40 6.11
C LEU A 8 8.23 1.18 5.11
N TRP A 9 9.47 1.47 5.52
CA TRP A 9 10.66 1.36 4.66
C TRP A 9 11.87 0.67 5.32
N LYS A 10 11.84 0.41 6.62
CA LYS A 10 12.91 -0.30 7.33
C LYS A 10 12.68 -1.81 7.30
N ASP A 11 13.74 -2.54 7.62
CA ASP A 11 13.76 -4.00 7.73
C ASP A 11 13.21 -4.52 9.09
N ARG A 12 12.91 -3.63 10.04
CA ARG A 12 12.43 -3.95 11.40
C ARG A 12 11.59 -2.81 11.99
N THR A 13 10.71 -3.11 12.94
CA THR A 13 9.89 -2.07 13.61
C THR A 13 10.58 -1.41 14.80
N GLU A 14 11.48 -2.12 15.48
CA GLU A 14 12.23 -1.63 16.64
C GLU A 14 13.74 -1.77 16.42
N GLU A 15 14.53 -0.84 16.96
CA GLU A 15 15.97 -0.78 16.71
C GLU A 15 16.75 -2.05 17.11
N LEU A 16 16.34 -2.69 18.21
CA LEU A 16 17.00 -3.89 18.74
C LEU A 16 16.37 -5.20 18.26
N ALA A 17 15.38 -5.13 17.36
CA ALA A 17 14.70 -6.30 16.84
C ALA A 17 15.42 -6.94 15.64
N PHE A 18 15.07 -8.20 15.36
CA PHE A 18 15.50 -8.88 14.14
C PHE A 18 14.76 -8.36 12.92
N GLU A 19 15.30 -8.63 11.73
CA GLU A 19 14.61 -8.35 10.47
C GLU A 19 13.24 -9.06 10.42
N GLY A 20 12.19 -8.34 10.02
CA GLY A 20 10.84 -8.88 9.89
C GLY A 20 10.20 -9.30 11.21
N ASP A 21 10.65 -8.73 12.33
CA ASP A 21 10.23 -8.98 13.71
C ASP A 21 8.72 -9.14 13.92
N ARG A 22 7.92 -8.32 13.25
CA ARG A 22 6.46 -8.28 13.43
C ARG A 22 5.67 -9.12 12.42
N ILE A 23 6.31 -9.75 11.44
CA ILE A 23 5.63 -10.58 10.43
C ILE A 23 5.00 -11.81 11.08
N ALA A 24 5.69 -12.48 12.00
CA ALA A 24 5.15 -13.66 12.68
C ALA A 24 3.90 -13.35 13.52
N GLU A 25 3.87 -12.17 14.14
CA GLU A 25 2.71 -11.65 14.88
C GLU A 25 1.51 -11.45 13.93
N ALA A 26 1.74 -10.82 12.78
CA ALA A 26 0.70 -10.61 11.76
C ALA A 26 0.15 -11.93 11.21
N VAL A 27 1.01 -12.91 10.92
CA VAL A 27 0.60 -14.25 10.47
C VAL A 27 -0.26 -14.95 11.55
N SER A 28 0.16 -14.89 12.82
CA SER A 28 -0.60 -15.48 13.93
C SER A 28 -1.96 -14.82 14.12
N ALA A 29 -2.04 -13.49 14.01
CA ALA A 29 -3.29 -12.75 14.06
C ALA A 29 -4.21 -13.11 12.88
N ALA A 30 -3.67 -13.22 11.67
CA ALA A 30 -4.40 -13.59 10.47
C ALA A 30 -4.98 -15.01 10.57
N GLN A 31 -4.20 -16.00 11.01
CA GLN A 31 -4.66 -17.39 11.16
C GLN A 31 -5.89 -17.53 12.08
N ARG A 32 -6.02 -16.63 13.07
CA ARG A 32 -7.13 -16.59 14.03
C ARG A 32 -8.32 -15.76 13.57
N ALA A 33 -8.19 -15.02 12.47
CA ALA A 33 -9.26 -14.19 11.92
C ALA A 33 -10.04 -14.93 10.82
N ASP A 34 -11.25 -14.48 10.56
CA ASP A 34 -12.06 -14.96 9.41
C ASP A 34 -11.72 -14.20 8.12
N ALA A 35 -11.28 -12.95 8.24
CA ALA A 35 -10.79 -12.10 7.16
C ALA A 35 -9.72 -11.14 7.69
N VAL A 36 -8.85 -10.64 6.80
CA VAL A 36 -7.79 -9.70 7.14
C VAL A 36 -7.98 -8.39 6.38
N ILE A 37 -8.01 -7.28 7.10
CA ILE A 37 -7.88 -5.94 6.52
C ILE A 37 -6.40 -5.57 6.65
N LEU A 38 -5.70 -5.55 5.51
CA LEU A 38 -4.26 -5.29 5.45
C LEU A 38 -4.04 -3.88 4.91
N CYS A 39 -3.64 -2.96 5.78
CA CYS A 39 -3.37 -1.56 5.40
C CYS A 39 -1.88 -1.39 5.08
N LEU A 40 -1.55 -1.07 3.83
CA LEU A 40 -0.18 -0.86 3.32
C LEU A 40 -0.11 0.43 2.50
N GLY A 41 1.10 0.85 2.16
CA GLY A 41 1.35 1.94 1.22
C GLY A 41 2.49 2.84 1.66
N LEU A 42 2.20 4.13 1.74
CA LEU A 42 3.13 5.24 1.93
C LEU A 42 2.55 6.23 2.95
N ASP A 43 3.38 7.17 3.40
CA ASP A 43 2.99 8.28 4.28
C ASP A 43 3.75 9.56 3.89
N GLU A 44 3.50 10.65 4.59
CA GLU A 44 4.16 11.94 4.37
C GLU A 44 5.67 11.89 4.59
N THR A 45 6.18 10.89 5.31
CA THR A 45 7.62 10.77 5.56
C THR A 45 8.37 10.23 4.35
N LEU A 46 7.66 9.59 3.39
CA LEU A 46 8.17 9.07 2.12
C LEU A 46 7.66 9.85 0.90
N GLU A 47 6.41 10.31 0.93
CA GLU A 47 5.78 11.08 -0.14
C GLU A 47 5.54 12.53 0.28
N GLY A 48 6.38 13.42 -0.25
CA GLY A 48 6.31 14.85 0.00
C GLY A 48 7.07 15.63 -1.07
N GLU A 49 7.20 16.94 -0.88
CA GLU A 49 8.04 17.77 -1.74
C GLU A 49 9.51 17.46 -1.46
N GLN A 50 10.31 17.17 -2.50
CA GLN A 50 11.73 16.85 -2.33
C GLN A 50 12.47 18.02 -1.65
N GLY A 51 13.19 17.72 -0.57
CA GLY A 51 13.96 18.71 0.18
C GLY A 51 13.20 19.41 1.32
N ASP A 52 11.93 19.05 1.58
CA ASP A 52 11.24 19.53 2.77
C ASP A 52 11.91 19.03 4.06
N GLN A 53 11.89 19.85 5.12
CA GLN A 53 12.56 19.53 6.39
C GLN A 53 11.88 18.40 7.17
N SER A 54 10.61 18.10 6.89
CA SER A 54 9.88 16.99 7.52
C SER A 54 10.18 15.63 6.88
N ASN A 55 10.87 15.62 5.74
CA ASN A 55 11.19 14.40 5.00
C ASN A 55 12.32 13.59 5.65
N THR A 56 12.19 12.26 5.60
CA THR A 56 13.30 11.35 5.92
C THR A 56 14.28 11.23 4.74
N PHE A 57 15.48 10.65 4.98
CA PHE A 57 16.45 10.41 3.89
C PHE A 57 15.79 9.54 2.80
N ASN A 58 15.82 10.00 1.54
CA ASN A 58 15.15 9.39 0.37
C ASN A 58 13.63 9.60 0.28
N SER A 59 13.11 10.70 0.85
CA SER A 59 11.73 11.16 0.65
C SER A 59 11.62 12.26 -0.39
N GLY A 60 10.47 12.29 -1.08
CA GLY A 60 10.26 13.05 -2.30
C GLY A 60 10.00 12.13 -3.48
N ASP A 61 10.79 12.29 -4.54
CA ASP A 61 10.71 11.41 -5.71
C ASP A 61 11.14 9.98 -5.38
N LYS A 62 10.28 9.02 -5.71
CA LYS A 62 10.56 7.59 -5.49
C LYS A 62 11.39 7.03 -6.63
N SER A 63 12.29 6.12 -6.30
CA SER A 63 13.11 5.39 -7.28
C SER A 63 12.30 4.40 -8.12
N ASN A 64 11.14 3.97 -7.63
CA ASN A 64 10.29 2.96 -8.26
C ASN A 64 8.85 3.07 -7.75
N LEU A 65 7.96 2.24 -8.33
CA LEU A 65 6.54 2.16 -7.97
C LEU A 65 6.23 1.04 -6.96
N GLU A 66 7.22 0.31 -6.46
CA GLU A 66 6.98 -0.84 -5.58
C GLU A 66 6.60 -0.42 -4.15
N LEU A 67 5.94 -1.31 -3.41
CA LEU A 67 5.73 -1.14 -1.98
C LEU A 67 7.08 -1.13 -1.24
N PRO A 68 7.37 -0.12 -0.41
CA PRO A 68 8.68 -0.03 0.25
C PRO A 68 8.84 -1.03 1.39
N GLY A 69 10.11 -1.24 1.76
CA GLY A 69 10.49 -2.05 2.91
C GLY A 69 10.02 -3.50 2.80
N LEU A 70 9.45 -4.01 3.89
CA LEU A 70 9.00 -5.40 3.99
C LEU A 70 7.50 -5.58 3.71
N GLN A 71 6.82 -4.55 3.19
CA GLN A 71 5.36 -4.58 3.00
C GLN A 71 4.91 -5.66 2.01
N GLN A 72 5.64 -5.85 0.90
CA GLN A 72 5.37 -6.94 -0.04
C GLN A 72 5.51 -8.31 0.63
N ARG A 73 6.61 -8.54 1.37
CA ARG A 73 6.84 -9.79 2.11
C ARG A 73 5.77 -10.03 3.19
N LEU A 74 5.35 -8.99 3.90
CA LEU A 74 4.25 -9.07 4.87
C LEU A 74 2.95 -9.50 4.18
N MET A 75 2.60 -8.88 3.06
CA MET A 75 1.39 -9.20 2.29
C MET A 75 1.41 -10.65 1.81
N GLU A 76 2.50 -11.12 1.23
CA GLU A 76 2.69 -12.51 0.81
C GLU A 76 2.49 -13.48 1.98
N LYS A 77 3.14 -13.23 3.12
CA LYS A 77 3.05 -14.09 4.31
C LYS A 77 1.65 -14.12 4.93
N VAL A 78 0.93 -13.00 4.90
CA VAL A 78 -0.46 -12.94 5.34
C VAL A 78 -1.36 -13.69 4.37
N ALA A 79 -1.18 -13.53 3.06
CA ALA A 79 -1.96 -14.24 2.04
C ALA A 79 -1.73 -15.77 2.08
N GLU A 80 -0.50 -16.21 2.36
CA GLU A 80 -0.14 -17.64 2.55
C GLU A 80 -0.96 -18.33 3.65
N THR A 81 -1.57 -17.58 4.58
CA THR A 81 -2.47 -18.16 5.60
C THR A 81 -3.78 -18.70 5.03
N GLY A 82 -4.10 -18.40 3.76
CA GLY A 82 -5.33 -18.80 3.09
C GLY A 82 -6.58 -18.03 3.54
N LYS A 83 -6.41 -16.98 4.34
CA LYS A 83 -7.51 -16.11 4.77
C LYS A 83 -7.83 -15.07 3.68
N PRO A 84 -9.10 -14.70 3.50
CA PRO A 84 -9.44 -13.63 2.57
C PRO A 84 -8.83 -12.31 3.05
N VAL A 85 -8.02 -11.70 2.19
CA VAL A 85 -7.35 -10.42 2.45
C VAL A 85 -8.06 -9.31 1.69
N ILE A 86 -8.38 -8.22 2.39
CA ILE A 86 -8.76 -6.94 1.79
C ILE A 86 -7.56 -6.02 1.95
N LEU A 87 -6.86 -5.75 0.85
CA LEU A 87 -5.74 -4.81 0.83
C LEU A 87 -6.29 -3.39 0.76
N VAL A 88 -5.93 -2.55 1.73
CA VAL A 88 -6.24 -1.11 1.74
C VAL A 88 -4.93 -0.36 1.49
N LEU A 89 -4.84 0.32 0.35
CA LEU A 89 -3.68 1.10 -0.06
C LEU A 89 -3.87 2.57 0.34
N LEU A 90 -2.94 3.05 1.17
CA LEU A 90 -2.83 4.44 1.58
C LEU A 90 -1.60 5.05 0.90
N SER A 91 -1.80 5.89 -0.10
CA SER A 91 -0.70 6.51 -0.85
C SER A 91 -1.14 7.82 -1.51
N GLY A 92 -0.22 8.76 -1.70
CA GLY A 92 -0.42 9.97 -2.48
C GLY A 92 -0.23 9.76 -4.00
N SER A 93 0.52 8.73 -4.39
CA SER A 93 0.74 8.38 -5.80
C SER A 93 0.41 6.92 -6.15
N ALA A 94 0.56 6.57 -7.43
CA ALA A 94 0.34 5.21 -7.91
C ALA A 94 1.43 4.24 -7.40
N LEU A 95 1.01 3.03 -7.04
CA LEU A 95 1.87 1.93 -6.65
C LEU A 95 1.65 0.74 -7.60
N ALA A 96 2.74 0.09 -8.00
CA ALA A 96 2.74 -1.14 -8.75
C ALA A 96 2.42 -2.31 -7.80
N VAL A 97 1.18 -2.79 -7.86
CA VAL A 97 0.66 -3.85 -6.97
C VAL A 97 0.21 -5.08 -7.76
N LYS A 98 0.89 -5.39 -8.87
CA LYS A 98 0.57 -6.53 -9.76
C LYS A 98 0.39 -7.84 -8.99
N TRP A 99 1.30 -8.14 -8.06
CA TRP A 99 1.20 -9.34 -7.24
C TRP A 99 -0.13 -9.37 -6.46
N ALA A 100 -0.53 -8.26 -5.85
CA ALA A 100 -1.80 -8.19 -5.11
C ALA A 100 -3.00 -8.39 -6.05
N GLN A 101 -2.98 -7.86 -7.26
CA GLN A 101 -4.05 -8.06 -8.24
C GLN A 101 -4.24 -9.54 -8.61
N GLU A 102 -3.17 -10.32 -8.60
CA GLU A 102 -3.19 -11.74 -8.94
C GLU A 102 -3.52 -12.65 -7.74
N HIS A 103 -3.23 -12.21 -6.50
CA HIS A 103 -3.23 -13.08 -5.32
C HIS A 103 -4.21 -12.66 -4.21
N VAL A 104 -4.72 -11.43 -4.22
CA VAL A 104 -5.60 -10.88 -3.18
C VAL A 104 -7.01 -10.66 -3.75
N PRO A 105 -8.08 -11.09 -3.07
CA PRO A 105 -9.44 -11.03 -3.62
C PRO A 105 -10.04 -9.61 -3.68
N ALA A 106 -9.51 -8.66 -2.91
CA ALA A 106 -10.01 -7.29 -2.89
C ALA A 106 -8.89 -6.26 -2.62
N ILE A 107 -8.90 -5.17 -3.40
CA ILE A 107 -7.99 -4.03 -3.24
C ILE A 107 -8.82 -2.74 -3.20
N ILE A 108 -8.56 -1.90 -2.19
CA ILE A 108 -9.16 -0.58 -2.01
C ILE A 108 -8.04 0.45 -2.08
N GLN A 109 -8.05 1.31 -3.11
CA GLN A 109 -7.22 2.52 -3.13
C GLN A 109 -7.91 3.61 -2.33
N ALA A 110 -7.37 3.92 -1.14
CA ALA A 110 -7.94 4.89 -0.20
C ALA A 110 -7.27 6.28 -0.22
N TRP A 111 -6.15 6.41 -0.94
CA TRP A 111 -5.33 7.62 -0.98
C TRP A 111 -4.91 8.08 0.43
N TYR A 112 -4.86 9.39 0.69
CA TYR A 112 -4.86 9.97 2.03
C TYR A 112 -6.28 10.45 2.38
N PRO A 113 -7.09 9.65 3.09
CA PRO A 113 -8.54 9.86 3.19
C PRO A 113 -8.95 10.91 4.25
N GLY A 114 -8.00 11.66 4.80
CA GLY A 114 -8.23 12.68 5.82
C GLY A 114 -8.67 12.10 7.18
N ALA A 115 -9.07 12.99 8.10
CA ALA A 115 -9.34 12.65 9.50
C ALA A 115 -10.48 11.64 9.69
N GLU A 116 -11.48 11.65 8.81
CA GLU A 116 -12.63 10.73 8.84
C GLU A 116 -12.41 9.47 7.99
N GLY A 117 -11.21 9.32 7.42
CA GLY A 117 -10.93 8.29 6.42
C GLY A 117 -11.07 6.87 6.92
N GLY A 118 -10.64 6.61 8.17
CA GLY A 118 -10.82 5.29 8.79
C GLY A 118 -12.30 4.89 8.89
N ARG A 119 -13.17 5.84 9.24
CA ARG A 119 -14.62 5.62 9.29
C ARG A 119 -15.21 5.40 7.90
N ALA A 120 -14.77 6.17 6.91
CA ALA A 120 -15.20 5.99 5.52
C ALA A 120 -14.82 4.60 4.97
N ILE A 121 -13.57 4.17 5.16
CA ILE A 121 -13.09 2.84 4.72
C ILE A 121 -13.88 1.73 5.40
N ALA A 122 -14.14 1.84 6.71
CA ALA A 122 -14.94 0.85 7.44
C ALA A 122 -16.37 0.77 6.86
N SER A 123 -17.06 1.92 6.72
CA SER A 123 -18.40 1.98 6.12
C SER A 123 -18.44 1.39 4.71
N LEU A 124 -17.40 1.61 3.89
CA LEU A 124 -17.27 0.99 2.57
C LEU A 124 -17.16 -0.54 2.66
N ILE A 125 -16.28 -1.06 3.53
CA ILE A 125 -16.05 -2.50 3.70
C ILE A 125 -17.32 -3.20 4.20
N PHE A 126 -18.08 -2.56 5.08
CA PHE A 126 -19.34 -3.09 5.60
C PHE A 126 -20.54 -2.84 4.68
N GLY A 127 -20.35 -2.12 3.57
CA GLY A 127 -21.36 -1.95 2.53
C GLY A 127 -22.43 -0.89 2.84
N ASP A 128 -22.13 0.07 3.73
CA ASP A 128 -23.02 1.22 3.98
C ASP A 128 -23.23 2.06 2.70
N TYR A 129 -22.27 2.00 1.78
CA TYR A 129 -22.35 2.58 0.45
C TYR A 129 -21.50 1.80 -0.56
N SER A 130 -21.82 1.92 -1.85
CA SER A 130 -21.03 1.31 -2.93
C SER A 130 -19.86 2.23 -3.34
N PRO A 131 -18.68 1.66 -3.65
CA PRO A 131 -17.55 2.46 -4.15
C PRO A 131 -17.90 3.09 -5.49
N SER A 132 -17.66 4.41 -5.62
CA SER A 132 -17.92 5.16 -6.85
C SER A 132 -16.69 5.90 -7.39
N GLY A 133 -15.54 5.76 -6.74
CA GLY A 133 -14.28 6.38 -7.15
C GLY A 133 -13.78 5.85 -8.50
N ARG A 134 -13.08 6.70 -9.25
CA ARG A 134 -12.36 6.34 -10.48
C ARG A 134 -10.91 6.77 -10.31
N LEU A 135 -9.98 5.98 -10.86
CA LEU A 135 -8.57 6.32 -10.80
C LEU A 135 -8.30 7.57 -11.66
N PRO A 136 -7.68 8.63 -11.10
CA PRO A 136 -7.30 9.82 -11.86
C PRO A 136 -5.95 9.65 -12.57
N LEU A 137 -5.30 8.49 -12.41
CA LEU A 137 -3.97 8.17 -12.92
C LEU A 137 -3.96 6.77 -13.51
N THR A 138 -3.04 6.52 -14.45
CA THR A 138 -2.74 5.17 -14.92
C THR A 138 -1.89 4.46 -13.88
N PHE A 139 -2.28 3.24 -13.49
CA PHE A 139 -1.50 2.38 -12.61
C PHE A 139 -0.77 1.33 -13.47
N TYR A 140 0.55 1.38 -13.44
CA TYR A 140 1.41 0.50 -14.22
C TYR A 140 1.73 -0.80 -13.46
N ASN A 141 2.13 -1.86 -14.16
CA ASN A 141 2.45 -3.13 -13.49
C ASN A 141 3.82 -3.10 -12.80
N SER A 142 4.74 -2.29 -13.32
CA SER A 142 6.06 -2.03 -12.76
C SER A 142 6.56 -0.65 -13.20
N THR A 143 7.69 -0.24 -12.64
CA THR A 143 8.41 0.99 -13.03
C THR A 143 8.86 0.95 -14.49
N ASP A 144 9.15 -0.23 -15.05
CA ASP A 144 9.61 -0.40 -16.44
C ASP A 144 8.53 -0.10 -17.49
N ASP A 145 7.26 -0.16 -17.09
CA ASP A 145 6.11 0.17 -17.96
C ASP A 145 5.89 1.70 -18.05
N LEU A 146 6.63 2.51 -17.30
CA LEU A 146 6.52 3.97 -17.37
C LEU A 146 6.97 4.47 -18.75
N PRO A 147 6.22 5.42 -19.36
CA PRO A 147 6.68 6.09 -20.56
C PRO A 147 7.93 6.92 -20.27
N ASP A 148 8.63 7.30 -21.33
CA ASP A 148 9.73 8.26 -21.22
C ASP A 148 9.25 9.53 -20.50
N PHE A 149 10.09 10.05 -19.60
CA PHE A 149 9.77 11.25 -18.83
C PHE A 149 9.52 12.48 -19.73
N GLU A 150 10.16 12.51 -20.90
CA GLU A 150 9.98 13.57 -21.91
C GLU A 150 8.79 13.32 -22.84
N ASP A 151 8.10 12.18 -22.73
CA ASP A 151 6.92 11.87 -23.54
C ASP A 151 5.63 12.43 -22.92
N TYR A 152 5.14 13.51 -23.52
CA TYR A 152 3.88 14.18 -23.19
C TYR A 152 2.76 13.89 -24.20
N SER A 153 2.91 12.91 -25.09
CA SER A 153 1.89 12.55 -26.09
C SER A 153 0.56 12.11 -25.48
N MET A 154 0.60 11.61 -24.24
CA MET A 154 -0.51 11.00 -23.51
C MET A 154 -1.06 9.71 -24.16
N ASP A 155 -0.35 9.14 -25.13
CA ASP A 155 -0.74 7.89 -25.78
C ASP A 155 -0.71 6.73 -24.77
N GLY A 156 -1.73 5.86 -24.82
CA GLY A 156 -1.86 4.71 -23.94
C GLY A 156 -2.24 5.00 -22.47
N ARG A 157 -2.42 6.28 -22.08
CA ARG A 157 -2.83 6.65 -20.71
C ARG A 157 -4.36 6.60 -20.54
N THR A 158 -4.83 6.15 -19.38
CA THR A 158 -6.26 5.93 -19.10
C THR A 158 -6.99 7.19 -18.60
N TYR A 159 -6.27 8.18 -18.09
CA TYR A 159 -6.82 9.49 -17.73
C TYR A 159 -6.74 10.43 -18.94
N ARG A 160 -7.88 11.00 -19.33
CA ARG A 160 -8.04 11.98 -20.40
C ARG A 160 -8.92 13.12 -19.94
#